data_AF-A0A9P7L911-F1
#
_entry.id   AF-A0A9P7L911-F1
#
_cell.length_a   1.000
_cell.length_b   1.000
_cell.length_c   1.000
_cell.angle_alpha   90.00
_cell.angle_beta   90.00
_cell.angle_gamma   90.00
#
_symmetry.space_group_name_H-M   'P 1'
#
loop_
_entity.id
_entity.type
_entity.pdbx_description
1 polymer ?
#
loop_
_entity_poly.entity_id
_entity_poly.type
_entity_poly.pdbx_seq_one_letter_code
_entity_poly.pdbx_strand_id
1 'polypeptide(L)'
;MDEVILPQAFNMNRALSIRSNKSKGSSGAGAGAKRPGFSFNSLRGQVQPELSRKLFRLIKSENNLISAHETAGRERVSIATQLSEWGEQTGDESISDISDKVGVILSEMGEQEDAYAHALDDSRAELKAIRNTEKSVQPSREKKDKIADEIQKLKLKEPGSTRLPVLEQELVRAEAENLVAEAQLTNTTRQKLKEAYVAEFAATIERAQKQIMLAQHGRRLLELLDDSPVVPGDTRVPYQHSSLARQILNDAEDDLRGWRPEAEGFSTPVQSQSPTLEGKGKEPLASEDNLSPVQSEAATVESGTSPLEQRG
;
A
#
# COMPACT_ATOMS: atom_id res chain seq x y z
N MET A 1 3.39 37.11 34.30
CA MET A 1 1.99 36.69 34.28
C MET A 1 1.45 37.22 32.97
N ASP A 2 1.45 36.39 31.94
CA ASP A 2 0.69 36.57 30.71
C ASP A 2 0.55 35.16 30.11
N GLU A 3 -0.56 34.56 30.47
CA GLU A 3 -1.12 33.33 29.95
C GLU A 3 -1.93 33.73 28.72
N VAL A 4 -1.73 33.08 27.56
CA VAL A 4 -2.81 32.88 26.57
C VAL A 4 -2.42 31.82 25.51
N ILE A 5 -3.06 30.65 25.70
CA ILE A 5 -3.83 29.86 24.73
C ILE A 5 -3.07 29.14 23.58
N LEU A 6 -2.87 27.84 23.78
CA LEU A 6 -2.70 26.84 22.72
C LEU A 6 -4.06 26.53 22.05
N PRO A 7 -4.15 26.42 20.70
CA PRO A 7 -5.38 25.96 20.07
C PRO A 7 -5.56 24.45 20.20
N GLN A 8 -6.80 24.07 20.51
CA GLN A 8 -7.26 22.75 20.86
C GLN A 8 -7.21 21.73 19.70
N ALA A 9 -6.98 20.47 20.09
CA ALA A 9 -7.03 19.29 19.23
C ALA A 9 -8.42 19.12 18.57
N PHE A 10 -8.44 19.03 17.24
CA PHE A 10 -9.62 18.60 16.49
C PHE A 10 -9.83 17.09 16.68
N ASN A 11 -10.73 16.77 17.61
CA ASN A 11 -11.18 15.41 17.89
C ASN A 11 -12.35 15.08 16.92
N MET A 12 -12.06 14.50 15.76
CA MET A 12 -13.10 14.03 14.82
C MET A 12 -13.34 12.53 14.98
N ASN A 13 -14.02 12.16 16.06
CA ASN A 13 -14.72 10.88 16.15
C ASN A 13 -16.01 10.95 15.32
N ARG A 14 -16.12 10.16 14.25
CA ARG A 14 -17.45 9.81 13.71
C ARG A 14 -17.49 8.36 13.20
N ALA A 15 -17.95 7.50 14.09
CA ALA A 15 -18.36 6.13 13.79
C ALA A 15 -19.80 6.08 13.26
N LEU A 16 -19.99 5.26 12.21
CA LEU A 16 -21.11 4.32 11.98
C LEU A 16 -22.56 4.83 11.69
N SER A 17 -22.94 4.69 10.40
CA SER A 17 -23.99 3.78 9.88
C SER A 17 -25.52 4.12 9.91
N ILE A 18 -26.13 3.96 8.71
CA ILE A 18 -27.39 3.26 8.33
C ILE A 18 -28.74 3.79 8.87
N ARG A 19 -29.61 4.35 8.00
CA ARG A 19 -30.80 3.68 7.41
C ARG A 19 -31.67 4.63 6.55
N SER A 20 -32.32 3.98 5.59
CA SER A 20 -33.27 4.43 4.55
C SER A 20 -34.53 5.16 5.01
N ASN A 21 -35.10 6.02 4.15
CA ASN A 21 -36.54 5.97 3.86
C ASN A 21 -36.89 6.46 2.44
N LYS A 22 -38.06 6.03 1.99
CA LYS A 22 -38.57 5.84 0.63
C LYS A 22 -39.82 6.71 0.39
N SER A 23 -40.01 7.28 -0.81
CA SER A 23 -41.33 7.29 -1.52
C SER A 23 -41.35 7.98 -2.90
N LYS A 24 -41.91 7.23 -3.89
CA LYS A 24 -42.88 7.56 -4.99
C LYS A 24 -42.61 8.75 -5.93
N GLY A 25 -42.88 8.73 -7.25
CA GLY A 25 -43.58 7.88 -8.26
C GLY A 25 -43.36 8.57 -9.64
N SER A 26 -43.54 8.00 -10.85
CA SER A 26 -44.78 7.53 -11.47
C SER A 26 -44.53 6.98 -12.90
N SER A 27 -45.33 5.96 -13.28
CA SER A 27 -45.90 5.58 -14.60
C SER A 27 -45.06 5.55 -15.90
N GLY A 28 -45.02 4.37 -16.51
CA GLY A 28 -44.88 4.17 -17.96
C GLY A 28 -45.13 2.71 -18.35
N ALA A 29 -46.22 2.45 -19.08
CA ALA A 29 -46.63 1.13 -19.55
C ALA A 29 -45.87 0.71 -20.82
N GLY A 30 -45.48 -0.56 -20.91
CA GLY A 30 -44.85 -1.14 -22.10
C GLY A 30 -44.77 -2.67 -21.98
N ALA A 31 -45.22 -3.35 -23.03
CA ALA A 31 -45.49 -4.78 -23.07
C ALA A 31 -44.25 -5.68 -23.01
N GLY A 32 -44.46 -6.91 -22.50
CA GLY A 32 -43.66 -8.09 -22.88
C GLY A 32 -42.30 -8.26 -22.21
N ALA A 33 -42.28 -8.73 -20.96
CA ALA A 33 -41.06 -9.32 -20.39
C ALA A 33 -41.40 -10.55 -19.54
N LYS A 34 -40.85 -11.69 -19.95
CA LYS A 34 -40.92 -12.98 -19.26
C LYS A 34 -40.43 -12.79 -17.82
N ARG A 35 -41.26 -13.17 -16.85
CA ARG A 35 -40.92 -13.19 -15.43
C ARG A 35 -39.62 -14.00 -15.24
N PRO A 36 -38.55 -13.46 -14.63
CA PRO A 36 -37.46 -14.30 -14.17
C PRO A 36 -38.00 -15.10 -12.99
N GLY A 37 -38.09 -16.42 -13.15
CA GLY A 37 -38.43 -17.30 -12.04
C GLY A 37 -37.46 -17.08 -10.89
N PHE A 38 -37.98 -17.02 -9.67
CA PHE A 38 -37.17 -17.08 -8.46
C PHE A 38 -36.39 -18.41 -8.47
N SER A 39 -35.15 -18.36 -8.93
CA SER A 39 -34.24 -19.49 -8.88
C SER A 39 -33.73 -19.64 -7.44
N PHE A 40 -34.20 -20.67 -6.76
CA PHE A 40 -33.68 -21.09 -5.45
C PHE A 40 -32.19 -21.51 -5.49
N ASN A 41 -31.55 -21.54 -6.67
CA ASN A 41 -30.09 -21.70 -6.78
C ASN A 41 -29.32 -20.47 -6.27
N SER A 42 -29.93 -19.29 -6.12
CA SER A 42 -29.27 -18.12 -5.53
C SER A 42 -29.18 -18.18 -3.99
N LEU A 43 -29.93 -19.07 -3.32
CA LEU A 43 -29.88 -19.26 -1.87
C LEU A 43 -28.87 -20.33 -1.43
N ARG A 44 -28.35 -21.11 -2.39
CA ARG A 44 -27.17 -21.98 -2.21
C ARG A 44 -25.90 -21.33 -2.76
N GLY A 45 -25.89 -20.00 -2.92
CA GLY A 45 -24.67 -19.26 -3.22
C GLY A 45 -23.64 -19.63 -2.17
N GLN A 46 -22.55 -20.25 -2.61
CA GLN A 46 -21.39 -20.66 -1.80
C GLN A 46 -21.29 -19.76 -0.59
N VAL A 47 -21.49 -20.32 0.60
CA VAL A 47 -21.33 -19.57 1.83
C VAL A 47 -19.84 -19.32 1.95
N GLN A 48 -19.35 -18.29 1.26
CA GLN A 48 -17.96 -17.89 1.29
C GLN A 48 -17.59 -17.68 2.76
N PRO A 49 -16.48 -18.22 3.26
CA PRO A 49 -16.07 -18.05 4.63
C PRO A 49 -16.17 -16.59 5.07
N GLU A 50 -16.65 -16.32 6.28
CA GLU A 50 -16.95 -14.97 6.77
C GLU A 50 -15.74 -14.02 6.65
N LEU A 51 -14.55 -14.55 6.93
CA LEU A 51 -13.27 -13.84 6.82
C LEU A 51 -12.99 -13.41 5.37
N SER A 52 -13.09 -14.33 4.40
CA SER A 52 -12.94 -14.00 2.97
C SER A 52 -13.94 -12.95 2.47
N ARG A 53 -15.17 -12.90 3.02
CA ARG A 53 -16.16 -11.85 2.69
C ARG A 53 -15.76 -10.48 3.24
N LYS A 54 -15.13 -10.43 4.42
CA LYS A 54 -14.62 -9.18 4.99
C LYS A 54 -13.49 -8.62 4.12
N LEU A 55 -12.51 -9.46 3.79
CA LEU A 55 -11.37 -9.04 2.95
C LEU A 55 -11.83 -8.67 1.52
N PHE A 56 -12.79 -9.40 0.95
CA PHE A 56 -13.38 -9.02 -0.34
C PHE A 56 -14.04 -7.64 -0.30
N ARG A 57 -14.75 -7.31 0.78
CA ARG A 57 -15.35 -5.98 0.95
C ARG A 57 -14.28 -4.90 1.07
N LEU A 58 -13.18 -5.15 1.78
CA LEU A 58 -12.04 -4.24 1.87
C LEU A 58 -11.45 -3.94 0.48
N ILE A 59 -11.08 -4.98 -0.27
CA ILE A 59 -10.54 -4.87 -1.65
C ILE A 59 -11.51 -4.13 -2.57
N LYS A 60 -12.82 -4.29 -2.38
CA LYS A 60 -13.82 -3.56 -3.16
C LYS A 60 -13.86 -2.09 -2.79
N SER A 61 -13.77 -1.75 -1.50
CA SER A 61 -13.73 -0.36 -1.03
C SER A 61 -12.49 0.37 -1.55
N GLU A 62 -11.32 -0.27 -1.55
CA GLU A 62 -10.09 0.31 -2.13
C GLU A 62 -10.22 0.59 -3.62
N ASN A 63 -10.91 -0.27 -4.37
CA ASN A 63 -11.20 0.00 -5.79
C ASN A 63 -12.03 1.27 -5.98
N ASN A 64 -12.98 1.54 -5.06
CA ASN A 64 -13.76 2.76 -5.13
C ASN A 64 -12.90 3.99 -4.80
N LEU A 65 -11.95 3.85 -3.86
CA LEU A 65 -10.99 4.89 -3.52
C LEU A 65 -10.07 5.22 -4.70
N ILE A 66 -9.50 4.19 -5.35
CA ILE A 66 -8.69 4.34 -6.57
C ILE A 66 -9.48 5.12 -7.64
N SER A 67 -10.70 4.69 -7.96
CA SER A 67 -11.53 5.41 -8.95
C SER A 67 -11.88 6.85 -8.53
N ALA A 68 -11.97 7.14 -7.24
CA ALA A 68 -12.17 8.50 -6.75
C ALA A 68 -10.92 9.36 -6.99
N HIS A 69 -9.72 8.82 -6.77
CA HIS A 69 -8.46 9.52 -7.06
C HIS A 69 -8.25 9.74 -8.57
N GLU A 70 -8.48 8.73 -9.40
CA GLU A 70 -8.46 8.88 -10.88
C GLU A 70 -9.44 9.98 -11.35
N THR A 71 -10.63 10.03 -10.74
CA THR A 71 -11.62 11.07 -11.06
C THR A 71 -11.15 12.43 -10.59
N ALA A 72 -10.62 12.54 -9.38
CA ALA A 72 -10.08 13.79 -8.86
C ALA A 72 -8.94 14.34 -9.74
N GLY A 73 -8.04 13.47 -10.22
CA GLY A 73 -6.97 13.84 -11.15
C GLY A 73 -7.52 14.41 -12.46
N ARG A 74 -8.47 13.72 -13.10
CA ARG A 74 -9.12 14.21 -14.34
C ARG A 74 -9.87 15.53 -14.15
N GLU A 75 -10.63 15.68 -13.07
CA GLU A 75 -11.34 16.92 -12.77
C GLU A 75 -10.35 18.07 -12.52
N ARG A 76 -9.22 17.79 -11.86
CA ARG A 76 -8.16 18.79 -11.63
C ARG A 76 -7.58 19.32 -12.94
N VAL A 77 -7.29 18.45 -13.91
CA VAL A 77 -6.81 18.84 -15.25
C VAL A 77 -7.89 19.62 -16.01
N SER A 78 -9.15 19.20 -15.93
CA SER A 78 -10.27 19.94 -16.53
C SER A 78 -10.39 21.37 -15.97
N ILE A 79 -10.27 21.52 -14.65
CA ILE A 79 -10.26 22.82 -13.97
C ILE A 79 -9.06 23.66 -14.43
N ALA A 80 -7.89 23.06 -14.60
CA ALA A 80 -6.70 23.74 -15.09
C ALA A 80 -6.92 24.34 -16.48
N THR A 81 -7.49 23.57 -17.42
CA THR A 81 -7.83 24.06 -18.76
C THR A 81 -8.83 25.21 -18.71
N GLN A 82 -9.91 25.06 -17.94
CA GLN A 82 -10.93 26.11 -17.79
C GLN A 82 -10.34 27.40 -17.19
N LEU A 83 -9.39 27.29 -16.27
CA LEU A 83 -8.71 28.45 -15.67
C LEU A 83 -7.89 29.21 -16.72
N SER A 84 -7.09 28.51 -17.52
CA SER A 84 -6.30 29.13 -18.59
C SER A 84 -7.20 29.80 -19.64
N GLU A 85 -8.25 29.12 -20.08
CA GLU A 85 -9.22 29.65 -21.06
C GLU A 85 -9.95 30.90 -20.54
N TRP A 86 -10.37 30.89 -19.28
CA TRP A 86 -11.01 32.04 -18.65
C TRP A 86 -10.04 33.23 -18.55
N GLY A 87 -8.80 32.98 -18.14
CA GLY A 87 -7.80 34.03 -17.98
C GLY A 87 -7.47 34.76 -19.29
N GLU A 88 -7.36 34.02 -20.40
CA GLU A 88 -7.19 34.62 -21.74
C GLU A 88 -8.33 35.57 -22.11
N GLN A 89 -9.56 35.25 -21.73
CA GLN A 89 -10.75 36.06 -22.03
C GLN A 89 -10.85 37.35 -21.21
N THR A 90 -10.04 37.52 -20.16
CA THR A 90 -10.08 38.73 -19.32
C THR A 90 -9.54 39.97 -20.03
N GLY A 91 -8.69 39.79 -21.04
CA GLY A 91 -7.97 40.89 -21.70
C GLY A 91 -6.90 41.55 -20.83
N ASP A 92 -6.60 41.00 -19.64
CA ASP A 92 -5.51 41.43 -18.78
C ASP A 92 -4.32 40.49 -18.96
N GLU A 93 -3.20 41.02 -19.47
CA GLU A 93 -2.00 40.24 -19.77
C GLU A 93 -1.42 39.53 -18.54
N SER A 94 -1.50 40.16 -17.36
CA SER A 94 -1.00 39.57 -16.12
C SER A 94 -1.88 38.41 -15.66
N ILE A 95 -3.20 38.58 -15.72
CA ILE A 95 -4.15 37.52 -15.36
C ILE A 95 -4.01 36.35 -16.33
N SER A 96 -3.95 36.63 -17.64
CA SER A 96 -3.82 35.60 -18.68
C SER A 96 -2.55 34.75 -18.50
N ASP A 97 -1.38 35.37 -18.30
CA ASP A 97 -0.14 34.61 -18.13
C ASP A 97 -0.14 33.84 -16.80
N ILE A 98 -0.52 34.46 -15.68
CA ILE A 98 -0.51 33.79 -14.38
C ILE A 98 -1.53 32.66 -14.31
N SER A 99 -2.75 32.84 -14.85
CA SER A 99 -3.74 31.76 -14.91
C SER A 99 -3.27 30.58 -15.74
N ASP A 100 -2.56 30.83 -16.84
CA ASP A 100 -2.00 29.78 -17.69
C ASP A 100 -0.94 28.96 -16.93
N LYS A 101 0.00 29.64 -16.26
CA LYS A 101 1.05 28.96 -15.47
C LYS A 101 0.49 28.24 -14.24
N VAL A 102 -0.52 28.81 -13.57
CA VAL A 102 -1.25 28.10 -12.50
C VAL A 102 -1.97 26.87 -13.06
N GLY A 103 -2.54 26.97 -14.27
CA GLY A 103 -3.08 25.82 -15.00
C GLY A 103 -2.07 24.70 -15.15
N VAL A 104 -0.83 24.99 -15.56
CA VAL A 104 0.24 23.99 -15.64
C VAL A 104 0.49 23.29 -14.30
N ILE A 105 0.60 24.04 -13.20
CA ILE A 105 0.77 23.48 -11.85
C ILE A 105 -0.41 22.59 -11.46
N LEU A 106 -1.66 23.03 -11.73
CA LEU A 106 -2.85 22.26 -11.42
C LEU A 106 -2.94 20.97 -12.24
N SER A 107 -2.56 21.01 -13.52
CA SER A 107 -2.50 19.82 -14.38
C SER A 107 -1.50 18.80 -13.83
N GLU A 108 -0.29 19.24 -13.47
CA GLU A 108 0.73 18.38 -12.85
C GLU A 108 0.24 17.78 -11.52
N MET A 109 -0.46 18.55 -10.68
CA MET A 109 -1.11 18.01 -9.47
C MET A 109 -2.15 16.92 -9.79
N GLY A 110 -2.82 17.02 -10.95
CA GLY A 110 -3.75 16.01 -11.44
C GLY A 110 -3.04 14.74 -11.92
N GLU A 111 -1.90 14.87 -12.62
CA GLU A 111 -1.07 13.73 -13.04
C GLU A 111 -0.46 12.98 -11.84
N GLN A 112 -0.01 13.69 -10.81
CA GLN A 112 0.45 13.07 -9.56
C GLN A 112 -0.68 12.28 -8.84
N GLU A 113 -1.94 12.68 -9.01
CA GLU A 113 -3.09 11.97 -8.45
C GLU A 113 -3.37 10.65 -9.17
N ASP A 114 -3.18 10.62 -10.50
CA ASP A 114 -3.29 9.41 -11.32
C ASP A 114 -2.18 8.41 -11.00
N ALA A 115 -0.94 8.88 -10.88
CA ALA A 115 0.20 8.06 -10.43
C ALA A 115 -0.04 7.45 -9.04
N TYR A 116 -0.60 8.22 -8.11
CA TYR A 116 -0.97 7.71 -6.79
C TYR A 116 -2.09 6.67 -6.86
N ALA A 117 -3.10 6.86 -7.71
CA ALA A 117 -4.17 5.89 -7.91
C ALA A 117 -3.62 4.54 -8.42
N HIS A 118 -2.63 4.57 -9.31
CA HIS A 118 -1.91 3.35 -9.75
C HIS A 118 -1.18 2.66 -8.60
N ALA A 119 -0.42 3.40 -7.79
CA ALA A 119 0.28 2.83 -6.64
C ALA A 119 -0.69 2.23 -5.59
N LEU A 120 -1.89 2.79 -5.43
CA LEU A 120 -2.94 2.19 -4.60
C LEU A 120 -3.45 0.85 -5.17
N ASP A 121 -3.55 0.68 -6.49
CA ASP A 121 -3.95 -0.62 -7.06
C ASP A 121 -2.85 -1.69 -6.90
N ASP A 122 -1.57 -1.28 -6.89
CA ASP A 122 -0.44 -2.16 -6.56
C ASP A 122 -0.51 -2.65 -5.10
N SER A 123 -0.71 -1.74 -4.12
CA SER A 123 -0.98 -2.12 -2.72
C SER A 123 -2.16 -3.10 -2.61
N ARG A 124 -3.25 -2.78 -3.30
CA ARG A 124 -4.46 -3.60 -3.35
C ARG A 124 -4.22 -4.98 -3.97
N ALA A 125 -3.27 -5.12 -4.89
CA ALA A 125 -2.89 -6.40 -5.48
C ALA A 125 -2.35 -7.38 -4.42
N GLU A 126 -1.64 -6.88 -3.41
CA GLU A 126 -1.15 -7.69 -2.30
C GLU A 126 -2.29 -8.19 -1.38
N LEU A 127 -3.32 -7.38 -1.16
CA LEU A 127 -4.52 -7.84 -0.45
C LEU A 127 -5.31 -8.89 -1.25
N LYS A 128 -5.34 -8.77 -2.59
CA LYS A 128 -5.92 -9.83 -3.45
C LYS A 128 -5.14 -11.14 -3.30
N ALA A 129 -3.82 -11.09 -3.12
CA ALA A 129 -3.00 -12.29 -2.87
C ALA A 129 -3.41 -12.98 -1.56
N ILE A 130 -3.58 -12.24 -0.46
CA ILE A 130 -4.08 -12.79 0.83
C ILE A 130 -5.42 -13.50 0.63
N ARG A 131 -6.38 -12.85 -0.03
CA ARG A 131 -7.70 -13.43 -0.31
C ARG A 131 -7.60 -14.71 -1.14
N ASN A 132 -6.71 -14.74 -2.13
CA ASN A 132 -6.51 -15.92 -2.97
C ASN A 132 -5.95 -17.09 -2.17
N THR A 133 -4.98 -16.83 -1.27
CA THR A 133 -4.44 -17.84 -0.35
C THR A 133 -5.52 -18.35 0.61
N GLU A 134 -6.35 -17.48 1.18
CA GLU A 134 -7.46 -17.89 2.04
C GLU A 134 -8.44 -18.80 1.30
N LYS A 135 -8.72 -18.48 0.03
CA LYS A 135 -9.57 -19.31 -0.83
C LYS A 135 -8.94 -20.68 -1.10
N SER A 136 -7.62 -20.76 -1.30
CA SER A 136 -6.94 -22.05 -1.53
C SER A 136 -6.84 -22.92 -0.29
N VAL A 137 -6.99 -22.37 0.92
CA VAL A 137 -7.01 -23.15 2.17
C VAL A 137 -8.38 -23.78 2.45
N GLN A 138 -9.47 -23.23 1.91
CA GLN A 138 -10.83 -23.77 2.19
C GLN A 138 -11.02 -25.26 1.92
N PRO A 139 -10.52 -25.84 0.81
CA PRO A 139 -10.68 -27.27 0.56
C PRO A 139 -10.06 -28.16 1.66
N SER A 140 -8.97 -27.71 2.30
CA SER A 140 -8.33 -28.44 3.39
C SER A 140 -9.19 -28.43 4.66
N ARG A 141 -9.78 -27.26 4.99
CA ARG A 141 -10.74 -27.11 6.09
C ARG A 141 -11.97 -27.99 5.88
N GLU A 142 -12.58 -27.89 4.70
CA GLU A 142 -13.77 -28.66 4.33
C GLU A 142 -13.52 -30.17 4.34
N LYS A 143 -12.35 -30.62 3.87
CA LYS A 143 -11.96 -32.04 3.91
C LYS A 143 -11.87 -32.56 5.35
N LYS A 144 -11.20 -31.83 6.23
CA LYS A 144 -11.05 -32.19 7.65
C LYS A 144 -12.41 -32.26 8.35
N ASP A 145 -13.25 -31.24 8.17
CA ASP A 145 -14.58 -31.18 8.79
C ASP A 145 -15.49 -32.31 8.27
N LYS A 146 -15.45 -32.60 6.96
CA LYS A 146 -16.24 -33.69 6.37
C LYS A 146 -15.85 -35.07 6.93
N ILE A 147 -14.57 -35.36 7.09
CA ILE A 147 -14.11 -36.64 7.66
C ILE A 147 -14.55 -36.74 9.13
N ALA A 148 -14.46 -35.65 9.90
CA ALA A 148 -14.91 -35.61 11.28
C ALA A 148 -16.42 -35.90 11.41
N ASP A 149 -17.24 -35.29 10.55
CA ASP A 149 -18.69 -35.54 10.50
C ASP A 149 -19.01 -37.00 10.12
N GLU A 150 -18.28 -37.57 9.17
CA GLU A 150 -18.42 -38.98 8.77
C GLU A 150 -18.10 -39.93 9.92
N ILE A 151 -17.03 -39.65 10.68
CA ILE A 151 -16.68 -40.40 11.89
C ILE A 151 -17.78 -40.31 12.94
N GLN A 152 -18.29 -39.11 13.24
CA GLN A 152 -19.34 -38.91 14.24
C GLN A 152 -20.62 -39.66 13.84
N LYS A 153 -21.02 -39.57 12.57
CA LYS A 153 -22.18 -40.28 12.03
C LYS A 153 -22.01 -41.79 12.09
N LEU A 154 -20.81 -42.30 11.77
CA LEU A 154 -20.52 -43.73 11.82
C LEU A 154 -20.51 -44.25 13.27
N LYS A 155 -19.93 -43.49 14.22
CA LYS A 155 -19.95 -43.80 15.66
C LYS A 155 -21.36 -43.93 16.22
N LEU A 156 -22.30 -43.07 15.78
CA LEU A 156 -23.69 -43.10 16.22
C LEU A 156 -24.49 -44.27 15.63
N LYS A 157 -24.20 -44.69 14.40
CA LYS A 157 -24.98 -45.72 13.67
C LYS A 157 -24.42 -47.12 13.83
N GLU A 158 -23.10 -47.26 13.73
CA GLU A 158 -22.39 -48.54 13.63
C GLU A 158 -21.05 -48.46 14.38
N PRO A 159 -21.08 -48.45 15.73
CA PRO A 159 -19.87 -48.26 16.55
C PRO A 159 -18.81 -49.36 16.38
N GLY A 160 -19.20 -50.54 15.88
CA GLY A 160 -18.29 -51.67 15.59
C GLY A 160 -17.78 -51.72 14.15
N SER A 161 -18.00 -50.69 13.33
CA SER A 161 -17.60 -50.69 11.92
C SER A 161 -16.08 -50.73 11.76
N THR A 162 -15.56 -51.64 10.93
CA THR A 162 -14.13 -51.75 10.60
C THR A 162 -13.59 -50.55 9.80
N ARG A 163 -14.47 -49.70 9.27
CA ARG A 163 -14.12 -48.46 8.55
C ARG A 163 -13.75 -47.32 9.51
N LEU A 164 -14.13 -47.43 10.78
CA LEU A 164 -13.90 -46.42 11.80
C LEU A 164 -12.40 -46.12 12.03
N PRO A 165 -11.52 -47.12 12.28
CA PRO A 165 -10.08 -46.86 12.42
C PRO A 165 -9.43 -46.30 11.14
N VAL A 166 -9.98 -46.62 9.96
CA VAL A 166 -9.49 -46.08 8.69
C VAL A 166 -9.81 -44.59 8.57
N LEU A 167 -11.06 -44.19 8.86
CA LEU A 167 -11.47 -42.79 8.85
C LEU A 167 -10.74 -41.98 9.93
N GLU A 168 -10.49 -42.55 11.11
CA GLU A 168 -9.71 -41.89 12.16
C GLU A 168 -8.27 -41.62 11.70
N GLN A 169 -7.63 -42.57 11.02
CA GLN A 169 -6.30 -42.36 10.44
C GLN A 169 -6.33 -41.31 9.31
N GLU A 170 -7.39 -41.30 8.49
CA GLU A 170 -7.59 -40.28 7.45
C GLU A 170 -7.79 -38.89 8.05
N LEU A 171 -8.50 -38.78 9.17
CA LEU A 171 -8.68 -37.53 9.91
C LEU A 171 -7.34 -36.99 10.40
N VAL A 172 -6.49 -37.82 11.02
CA VAL A 172 -5.15 -37.40 11.48
C VAL A 172 -4.32 -36.85 10.31
N ARG A 173 -4.40 -37.47 9.13
CA ARG A 173 -3.74 -36.97 7.93
C ARG A 173 -4.33 -35.62 7.47
N ALA A 174 -5.66 -35.51 7.43
CA ALA A 174 -6.33 -34.28 7.02
C ALA A 174 -6.06 -33.11 8.00
N GLU A 175 -5.95 -33.39 9.29
CA GLU A 175 -5.56 -32.41 10.32
C GLU A 175 -4.13 -31.91 10.11
N ALA A 176 -3.18 -32.80 9.83
CA ALA A 176 -1.80 -32.41 9.51
C ALA A 176 -1.73 -31.56 8.24
N GLU A 177 -2.43 -31.95 7.18
CA GLU A 177 -2.54 -31.16 5.94
C GLU A 177 -3.14 -29.77 6.20
N ASN A 178 -4.20 -29.69 7.02
CA ASN A 178 -4.82 -28.42 7.39
C ASN A 178 -3.91 -27.54 8.25
N LEU A 179 -3.16 -28.10 9.21
CA LEU A 179 -2.19 -27.34 10.01
C LEU A 179 -1.12 -26.67 9.16
N VAL A 180 -0.60 -27.38 8.15
CA VAL A 180 0.38 -26.81 7.21
C VAL A 180 -0.26 -25.68 6.38
N ALA A 181 -1.47 -25.90 5.86
CA ALA A 181 -2.20 -24.89 5.08
C ALA A 181 -2.51 -23.62 5.89
N GLU A 182 -2.92 -23.76 7.15
CA GLU A 182 -3.19 -22.63 8.05
C GLU A 182 -1.91 -21.85 8.41
N ALA A 183 -0.80 -22.56 8.63
CA ALA A 183 0.50 -21.94 8.87
C ALA A 183 0.95 -21.13 7.64
N GLN A 184 0.78 -21.68 6.43
CA GLN A 184 1.06 -20.97 5.19
C GLN A 184 0.18 -19.72 5.02
N LEU A 185 -1.14 -19.84 5.25
CA LEU A 185 -2.05 -18.71 5.20
C LEU A 185 -1.61 -17.61 6.17
N THR A 186 -1.25 -17.98 7.39
CA THR A 186 -0.82 -17.04 8.43
C THR A 186 0.46 -16.30 8.03
N ASN A 187 1.45 -17.03 7.50
CA ASN A 187 2.72 -16.45 7.07
C ASN A 187 2.52 -15.51 5.88
N THR A 188 1.80 -15.96 4.85
CA THR A 188 1.47 -15.13 3.67
C THR A 188 0.67 -13.90 4.07
N THR A 189 -0.30 -14.04 4.97
CA THR A 189 -1.11 -12.90 5.44
C THR A 189 -0.24 -11.84 6.11
N ARG A 190 0.67 -12.22 7.01
CA ARG A 190 1.58 -11.26 7.66
C ARG A 190 2.51 -10.57 6.66
N GLN A 191 3.10 -11.36 5.76
CA GLN A 191 4.01 -10.85 4.75
C GLN A 191 3.30 -9.84 3.83
N LYS A 192 2.19 -10.26 3.23
CA LYS A 192 1.47 -9.47 2.23
C LYS A 192 0.76 -8.26 2.82
N LEU A 193 0.30 -8.35 4.06
CA LEU A 193 -0.25 -7.19 4.77
C LEU A 193 0.83 -6.12 4.98
N LYS A 194 2.05 -6.54 5.37
CA LYS A 194 3.18 -5.62 5.52
C LYS A 194 3.55 -5.00 4.17
N GLU A 195 3.68 -5.81 3.12
CA GLU A 195 4.02 -5.34 1.78
C GLU A 195 2.98 -4.33 1.25
N ALA A 196 1.68 -4.62 1.39
CA ALA A 196 0.60 -3.73 0.97
C ALA A 196 0.71 -2.33 1.60
N TYR A 197 0.79 -2.27 2.93
CA TYR A 197 0.80 -0.98 3.62
C TYR A 197 2.14 -0.26 3.58
N VAL A 198 3.26 -0.97 3.41
CA VAL A 198 4.54 -0.32 3.08
C VAL A 198 4.42 0.39 1.72
N ALA A 199 3.88 -0.27 0.70
CA ALA A 199 3.69 0.34 -0.61
C ALA A 199 2.71 1.53 -0.56
N GLU A 200 1.56 1.38 0.09
CA GLU A 200 0.55 2.45 0.21
C GLU A 200 1.09 3.68 0.95
N PHE A 201 1.80 3.49 2.07
CA PHE A 201 2.33 4.62 2.83
C PHE A 201 3.49 5.29 2.12
N ALA A 202 4.36 4.54 1.43
CA ALA A 202 5.41 5.11 0.59
C ALA A 202 4.80 5.99 -0.52
N ALA A 203 3.78 5.48 -1.22
CA ALA A 203 3.06 6.24 -2.24
C ALA A 203 2.35 7.48 -1.67
N THR A 204 1.79 7.38 -0.47
CA THR A 204 1.15 8.50 0.22
C THR A 204 2.15 9.60 0.57
N ILE A 205 3.32 9.22 1.08
CA ILE A 205 4.41 10.16 1.42
C ILE A 205 4.90 10.86 0.16
N GLU A 206 5.19 10.11 -0.91
CA GLU A 206 5.60 10.66 -2.20
C GLU A 206 4.58 11.66 -2.73
N ARG A 207 3.31 11.28 -2.79
CA ARG A 207 2.21 12.17 -3.21
C ARG A 207 2.20 13.44 -2.38
N ALA A 208 2.22 13.33 -1.06
CA ALA A 208 2.14 14.49 -0.18
C ALA A 208 3.30 15.47 -0.40
N GLN A 209 4.52 14.96 -0.50
CA GLN A 209 5.72 15.78 -0.69
C GLN A 209 5.71 16.50 -2.05
N LYS A 210 5.36 15.80 -3.13
CA LYS A 210 5.26 16.41 -4.46
C LYS A 210 4.13 17.43 -4.55
N GLN A 211 2.98 17.16 -3.93
CA GLN A 211 1.86 18.11 -3.85
C GLN A 211 2.25 19.39 -3.08
N ILE A 212 3.04 19.27 -2.00
CA ILE A 212 3.56 20.42 -1.26
C ILE A 212 4.47 21.27 -2.16
N MET A 213 5.41 20.66 -2.89
CA MET A 213 6.31 21.36 -3.81
C MET A 213 5.52 22.15 -4.88
N LEU A 214 4.55 21.49 -5.53
CA LEU A 214 3.69 22.11 -6.54
C LEU A 214 2.87 23.27 -5.96
N ALA A 215 2.28 23.09 -4.77
CA ALA A 215 1.52 24.15 -4.12
C ALA A 215 2.39 25.35 -3.75
N GLN A 216 3.64 25.15 -3.35
CA GLN A 216 4.58 26.23 -3.05
C GLN A 216 4.93 27.05 -4.31
N HIS A 217 5.24 26.38 -5.43
CA HIS A 217 5.49 27.07 -6.70
C HIS A 217 4.24 27.75 -7.24
N GLY A 218 3.07 27.14 -7.09
CA GLY A 218 1.78 27.76 -7.40
C GLY A 218 1.57 29.06 -6.62
N ARG A 219 1.92 29.11 -5.33
CA ARG A 219 1.88 30.36 -4.55
C ARG A 219 2.88 31.40 -5.04
N ARG A 220 4.10 30.98 -5.40
CA ARG A 220 5.13 31.88 -5.96
C ARG A 220 4.69 32.51 -7.29
N LEU A 221 3.92 31.81 -8.11
CA LEU A 221 3.30 32.39 -9.31
C LEU A 221 2.32 33.51 -8.95
N LEU A 222 1.50 33.33 -7.91
CA LEU A 222 0.52 34.33 -7.48
C LEU A 222 1.18 35.60 -6.93
N GLU A 223 2.40 35.52 -6.38
CA GLU A 223 3.17 36.69 -5.94
C GLU A 223 3.59 37.62 -7.09
N LEU A 224 3.48 37.17 -8.34
CA LEU A 224 3.77 37.99 -9.53
C LEU A 224 2.57 38.84 -9.97
N LEU A 225 1.40 38.65 -9.36
CA LEU A 225 0.19 39.39 -9.67
C LEU A 225 0.07 40.60 -8.74
N ASP A 226 0.11 41.81 -9.30
CA ASP A 226 -0.16 43.04 -8.56
C ASP A 226 -1.67 43.19 -8.31
N ASP A 227 -2.07 43.12 -7.05
CA ASP A 227 -3.46 43.26 -6.60
C ASP A 227 -3.82 44.69 -6.18
N SER A 228 -2.91 45.66 -6.39
CA SER A 228 -3.13 47.06 -6.07
C SER A 228 -4.35 47.62 -6.82
N PRO A 229 -5.31 48.26 -6.11
CA PRO A 229 -6.49 48.83 -6.74
C PRO A 229 -6.09 49.98 -7.67
N VAL A 230 -6.74 50.06 -8.84
CA VAL A 230 -6.52 51.14 -9.81
C VAL A 230 -7.67 52.14 -9.74
N VAL A 231 -7.32 53.43 -9.77
CA VAL A 231 -8.30 54.52 -9.77
C VAL A 231 -9.03 54.53 -11.12
N PRO A 232 -10.37 54.71 -11.15
CA PRO A 232 -11.10 54.80 -12.40
C PRO A 232 -10.53 55.88 -13.33
N GLY A 233 -10.12 55.48 -14.53
CA GLY A 233 -9.50 56.35 -15.53
C GLY A 233 -7.99 56.18 -15.67
N ASP A 234 -7.33 55.57 -14.69
CA ASP A 234 -5.91 55.22 -14.76
C ASP A 234 -5.70 53.86 -15.46
N THR A 235 -4.56 53.71 -16.11
CA THR A 235 -4.12 52.45 -16.73
C THR A 235 -3.28 51.64 -15.75
N ARG A 236 -3.48 50.32 -15.71
CA ARG A 236 -2.59 49.40 -14.99
C ARG A 236 -1.15 49.50 -15.50
N VAL A 237 -0.20 49.21 -14.62
CA VAL A 237 1.22 49.05 -15.02
C VAL A 237 1.34 47.85 -15.96
N PRO A 238 2.12 47.95 -17.06
CA PRO A 238 2.32 46.83 -17.97
C PRO A 238 2.94 45.62 -17.26
N TYR A 239 2.48 44.42 -17.61
CA TYR A 239 2.99 43.17 -17.06
C TYR A 239 4.41 42.87 -17.55
N GLN A 240 5.33 42.56 -16.63
CA GLN A 240 6.76 42.30 -16.96
C GLN A 240 7.29 40.96 -16.43
N HIS A 241 6.46 40.17 -15.74
CA HIS A 241 6.93 38.99 -15.01
C HIS A 241 6.89 37.67 -15.80
N SER A 242 6.58 37.69 -17.11
CA SER A 242 6.41 36.45 -17.88
C SER A 242 7.65 35.55 -17.91
N SER A 243 8.86 36.12 -17.98
CA SER A 243 10.09 35.33 -17.92
C SER A 243 10.29 34.67 -16.55
N LEU A 244 9.97 35.40 -15.47
CA LEU A 244 10.05 34.90 -14.10
C LEU A 244 9.00 33.82 -13.84
N ALA A 245 7.78 33.98 -14.35
CA ALA A 245 6.71 32.98 -14.24
C ALA A 245 7.10 31.66 -14.92
N ARG A 246 7.75 31.71 -16.09
CA ARG A 246 8.31 30.51 -16.75
C ARG A 246 9.44 29.89 -15.94
N GLN A 247 10.32 30.69 -15.35
CA GLN A 247 11.37 30.17 -14.49
C GLN A 247 10.81 29.42 -13.28
N ILE A 248 9.71 29.89 -12.68
CA ILE A 248 9.04 29.18 -11.57
C ILE A 248 8.57 27.78 -12.00
N LEU A 249 8.06 27.63 -13.24
CA LEU A 249 7.69 26.31 -13.75
C LEU A 249 8.90 25.40 -13.95
N ASN A 250 10.02 25.93 -14.46
CA ASN A 250 11.26 25.17 -14.59
C ASN A 250 11.78 24.72 -13.22
N ASP A 251 11.74 25.61 -12.23
CA ASP A 251 12.13 25.30 -10.85
C ASP A 251 11.24 24.18 -10.27
N ALA A 252 9.92 24.22 -10.53
CA ALA A 252 8.99 23.17 -10.12
C ALA A 252 9.29 21.82 -10.78
N GLU A 253 9.59 21.81 -12.08
CA GLU A 253 9.98 20.61 -12.81
C GLU A 253 11.29 20.01 -12.26
N ASP A 254 12.29 20.85 -12.00
CA ASP A 254 13.58 20.42 -11.46
C ASP A 254 13.44 19.87 -10.03
N ASP A 255 12.64 20.50 -9.17
CA ASP A 255 12.35 20.01 -7.82
C ASP A 255 11.64 18.65 -7.85
N LEU A 256 10.64 18.49 -8.73
CA LEU A 256 9.94 17.22 -8.91
C LEU A 256 10.87 16.11 -9.44
N ARG A 257 11.74 16.42 -10.40
CA ARG A 257 12.76 15.49 -10.91
C ARG A 257 13.82 15.16 -9.86
N GLY A 258 14.14 16.12 -9.00
CA GLY A 258 15.09 16.01 -7.90
C GLY A 258 14.57 15.22 -6.71
N TRP A 259 13.24 15.11 -6.55
CA TRP A 259 12.63 14.39 -5.44
C TRP A 259 13.08 12.92 -5.37
N ARG A 260 13.40 12.46 -4.16
CA ARG A 260 13.77 11.07 -3.87
C ARG A 260 13.13 10.64 -2.55
N PRO A 261 12.78 9.36 -2.39
CA PRO A 261 12.35 8.83 -1.09
C PRO A 261 13.43 9.06 -0.04
N GLU A 262 13.05 9.51 1.15
CA GLU A 262 13.97 9.54 2.29
C GLU A 262 14.35 8.10 2.69
N ALA A 263 15.62 7.88 3.04
CA ALA A 263 16.07 6.58 3.51
C ALA A 263 15.37 6.23 4.83
N GLU A 264 14.53 5.20 4.83
CA GLU A 264 13.78 4.79 6.02
C GLU A 264 14.74 4.39 7.17
N GLY A 265 14.83 5.24 8.19
CA GLY A 265 15.58 4.99 9.43
C GLY A 265 14.85 4.09 10.44
N PHE A 266 13.87 3.31 10.02
CA PHE A 266 13.12 2.44 10.94
C PHE A 266 13.92 1.17 11.24
N SER A 267 14.77 1.25 12.27
CA SER A 267 15.40 0.09 12.88
C SER A 267 14.31 -0.85 13.40
N THR A 268 14.05 -1.94 12.68
CA THR A 268 13.18 -3.01 13.18
C THR A 268 13.90 -3.70 14.34
N PRO A 269 13.27 -3.87 15.52
CA PRO A 269 13.84 -4.72 16.55
C PRO A 269 13.96 -6.12 15.96
N VAL A 270 15.19 -6.63 15.88
CA VAL A 270 15.51 -7.98 15.42
C VAL A 270 14.60 -8.95 16.20
N GLN A 271 13.66 -9.58 15.50
CA GLN A 271 12.87 -10.67 16.08
C GLN A 271 13.85 -11.81 16.36
N SER A 272 14.12 -12.03 17.64
CA SER A 272 14.91 -13.13 18.17
C SER A 272 14.44 -14.45 17.54
N GLN A 273 15.35 -15.10 16.82
CA GLN A 273 15.12 -16.44 16.29
C GLN A 273 14.82 -17.39 17.46
N SER A 274 13.75 -18.17 17.33
CA SER A 274 13.36 -19.22 18.27
C SER A 274 14.49 -20.26 18.45
N PRO A 275 14.62 -20.88 19.63
CA PRO A 275 15.70 -21.84 19.88
C PRO A 275 15.45 -23.14 19.12
N THR A 276 16.40 -23.54 18.29
CA THR A 276 16.48 -24.88 17.72
C THR A 276 16.72 -25.89 18.86
N LEU A 277 15.81 -26.85 18.97
CA LEU A 277 15.96 -28.03 19.83
C LEU A 277 16.98 -28.97 19.20
N GLU A 278 18.21 -29.01 19.74
CA GLU A 278 19.11 -30.14 19.56
C GLU A 278 19.28 -30.92 20.86
N GLY A 279 19.01 -32.22 20.76
CA GLY A 279 18.96 -33.15 21.88
C GLY A 279 20.35 -33.64 22.31
N LYS A 280 20.50 -33.74 23.64
CA LYS A 280 21.21 -34.79 24.39
C LYS A 280 22.42 -35.46 23.71
N GLY A 281 23.62 -35.00 24.09
CA GLY A 281 24.83 -35.83 24.16
C GLY A 281 25.29 -35.95 25.61
N LYS A 282 25.38 -37.18 26.12
CA LYS A 282 25.91 -37.53 27.45
C LYS A 282 27.45 -37.42 27.46
N GLU A 283 28.00 -36.89 28.54
CA GLU A 283 29.31 -37.29 29.09
C GLU A 283 29.05 -38.11 30.39
N PRO A 284 30.01 -38.87 30.99
CA PRO A 284 31.45 -38.58 31.07
C PRO A 284 32.44 -39.79 31.11
N LEU A 285 33.74 -39.44 31.24
CA LEU A 285 34.87 -40.09 31.95
C LEU A 285 36.12 -40.51 31.15
N ALA A 286 37.14 -39.65 31.24
CA ALA A 286 38.53 -39.85 31.70
C ALA A 286 39.33 -41.14 31.36
N SER A 287 40.53 -40.96 30.78
CA SER A 287 41.83 -41.24 31.44
C SER A 287 43.02 -40.84 30.56
N GLU A 288 44.04 -40.29 31.21
CA GLU A 288 45.34 -39.86 30.67
C GLU A 288 46.23 -41.07 30.34
N ASP A 289 47.09 -40.94 29.32
CA ASP A 289 48.50 -41.39 29.44
C ASP A 289 49.40 -40.81 28.32
N ASN A 290 50.22 -39.84 28.73
CA ASN A 290 51.68 -39.75 28.58
C ASN A 290 52.40 -39.92 27.21
N LEU A 291 53.19 -38.89 26.86
CA LEU A 291 54.63 -38.90 26.51
C LEU A 291 54.99 -37.91 25.37
N SER A 292 55.67 -36.82 25.72
CA SER A 292 56.61 -36.09 24.84
C SER A 292 57.92 -36.94 24.70
N PRO A 293 58.95 -36.62 23.87
CA PRO A 293 59.65 -35.31 23.84
C PRO A 293 60.36 -34.91 22.50
N VAL A 294 61.11 -33.79 22.57
CA VAL A 294 62.35 -33.42 21.81
C VAL A 294 62.17 -32.53 20.56
N GLN A 295 62.38 -31.19 20.67
CA GLN A 295 63.61 -30.37 20.38
C GLN A 295 63.82 -30.12 18.86
N SER A 296 64.33 -29.00 18.31
CA SER A 296 65.09 -27.84 18.81
C SER A 296 65.33 -26.84 17.65
N GLU A 297 65.51 -25.54 18.00
CA GLU A 297 66.44 -24.52 17.40
C GLU A 297 66.33 -24.14 15.90
N ALA A 298 66.76 -22.97 15.40
CA ALA A 298 67.10 -21.63 15.89
C ALA A 298 67.39 -20.73 14.64
N ALA A 299 67.35 -19.41 14.83
CA ALA A 299 67.90 -18.24 14.09
C ALA A 299 68.80 -18.45 12.83
N THR A 300 68.97 -17.55 11.86
CA THR A 300 69.44 -16.12 11.88
C THR A 300 69.46 -15.62 10.40
N VAL A 301 68.86 -14.49 9.98
CA VAL A 301 69.36 -13.08 9.82
C VAL A 301 70.25 -12.77 8.58
N GLU A 302 69.87 -11.67 7.88
CA GLU A 302 70.63 -10.74 6.99
C GLU A 302 71.18 -11.25 5.64
N SER A 303 71.36 -10.46 4.57
CA SER A 303 71.25 -9.04 4.20
C SER A 303 71.21 -9.04 2.64
N GLY A 304 70.64 -8.09 1.89
CA GLY A 304 71.09 -6.72 1.74
C GLY A 304 71.12 -6.33 0.24
N THR A 305 70.79 -5.06 -0.01
CA THR A 305 71.20 -4.19 -1.15
C THR A 305 70.56 -4.32 -2.55
N SER A 306 69.95 -3.18 -2.93
CA SER A 306 69.54 -2.65 -4.25
C SER A 306 70.76 -2.34 -5.15
N PRO A 307 70.64 -1.94 -6.44
CA PRO A 307 70.13 -0.61 -6.82
C PRO A 307 69.35 -0.50 -8.15
N LEU A 308 68.66 0.64 -8.29
CA LEU A 308 68.17 1.23 -9.55
C LEU A 308 69.32 1.58 -10.51
N GLU A 309 69.11 1.48 -11.83
CA GLU A 309 69.34 2.63 -12.73
C GLU A 309 68.64 2.52 -14.11
N GLN A 310 68.44 3.70 -14.68
CA GLN A 310 67.66 4.15 -15.84
C GLN A 310 68.07 3.58 -17.22
N ARG A 311 67.11 3.50 -18.16
CA ARG A 311 67.00 4.34 -19.38
C ARG A 311 66.11 3.69 -20.44
N GLY A 312 65.25 4.50 -21.06
CA GLY A 312 64.42 4.18 -22.21
C GLY A 312 63.24 5.13 -22.30
#